data_AF-A0A2V8TQ49-F1
#
_entry.id   AF-A0A2V8TQ49-F1
#
_cell.length_a   1.000
_cell.length_b   1.000
_cell.length_c   1.000
_cell.angle_alpha   90.00
_cell.angle_beta   90.00
_cell.angle_gamma   90.00
#
_symmetry.space_group_name_H-M   'P 1'
#
loop_
_entity.id
_entity.type
_entity.pdbx_description
1 polymer ?
#
loop_
_entity_poly.entity_id
_entity_poly.type
_entity_poly.pdbx_seq_one_letter_code
_entity_poly.pdbx_strand_id
1 'polypeptide(L)'
;MQTLANLFPYFEVQFTKDGNVNDQAEVDQLLDFLGQGAVTDLFVVSHGWNNDMNEARGLYQELFSSVRDEIDGDRPPAIAAREFAVIGILWPSKKFADEDAIPSGAASLAAPEADEAELIGQLEELKGFFDNNDDDALLSRAQQLVPRLENDPAAANEFADLIRSLPGIEEKHAEDNSERFFAISPEELMDIMSRPDLAAPAEPGMGGAAGFDSGNGDAGGGLGIKDFLGGVLAAARKVLNFTTYFQMKERAGTVGRIGVSEILKRIRQRVPDIKIHLIGHSFGGRLVTSAANALDGSEQTKPSTLTLLQAAFSHNGFAQKFDGKRDGFFREVVTMDKVSGPTIITHSVQDTAVGIAYPIASKLSDDDSAGLGGPDDRFGGIGRNGAQHTPEADNSSPLGPNNCVYSFQAGKLYNLNADSIIQGHSDIRGSEVAHALLCAVATT
;
A
#
# COMPACT_ATOMS: atom_id res chain seq x y z
N MET A 1 10.15 -28.16 4.60
CA MET A 1 9.47 -27.26 3.64
C MET A 1 8.15 -26.87 4.25
N GLN A 2 7.92 -25.58 4.50
CA GLN A 2 6.62 -25.09 4.91
C GLN A 2 5.68 -25.06 3.70
N THR A 3 4.38 -25.10 3.96
CA THR A 3 3.36 -25.02 2.91
C THR A 3 2.37 -23.91 3.20
N LEU A 4 2.06 -23.09 2.20
CA LEU A 4 0.98 -22.10 2.26
C LEU A 4 -0.29 -22.70 1.67
N ALA A 5 -1.45 -22.44 2.27
CA ALA A 5 -2.72 -23.09 1.90
C ALA A 5 -2.63 -24.63 1.89
N ASN A 6 -1.76 -25.19 2.75
CA ASN A 6 -1.45 -26.61 2.88
C ASN A 6 -0.92 -27.32 1.61
N LEU A 7 -0.55 -26.59 0.55
CA LEU A 7 -0.20 -27.21 -0.74
C LEU A 7 0.94 -26.53 -1.50
N PHE A 8 1.08 -25.20 -1.46
CA PHE A 8 2.19 -24.53 -2.15
C PHE A 8 3.48 -24.62 -1.34
N PRO A 9 4.62 -25.06 -1.91
CA PRO A 9 5.93 -24.81 -1.35
C PRO A 9 6.07 -23.33 -0.99
N TYR A 10 6.31 -23.05 0.29
CA TYR A 10 6.33 -21.69 0.82
C TYR A 10 7.65 -21.35 1.47
N PHE A 11 8.17 -20.18 1.13
CA PHE A 11 9.39 -19.60 1.67
C PHE A 11 9.10 -18.18 2.14
N GLU A 12 9.66 -17.83 3.29
CA GLU A 12 9.67 -16.44 3.77
C GLU A 12 11.03 -15.85 3.49
N VAL A 13 11.07 -14.58 3.08
CA VAL A 13 12.30 -13.80 3.12
C VAL A 13 12.02 -12.53 3.91
N GLN A 14 12.71 -12.41 5.03
CA GLN A 14 12.62 -11.27 5.93
C GLN A 14 13.66 -10.23 5.58
N PHE A 15 13.27 -8.96 5.57
CA PHE A 15 14.15 -7.84 5.32
C PHE A 15 14.30 -6.95 6.56
N THR A 16 15.45 -6.30 6.66
CA THR A 16 15.66 -5.19 7.60
C THR A 16 15.07 -3.90 7.02
N LYS A 17 15.00 -2.86 7.85
CA LYS A 17 14.54 -1.52 7.44
C LYS A 17 15.34 -0.91 6.29
N ASP A 18 16.62 -1.28 6.16
CA ASP A 18 17.53 -0.82 5.12
C ASP A 18 17.45 -1.64 3.81
N GLY A 19 16.51 -2.58 3.72
CA GLY A 19 16.34 -3.44 2.55
C GLY A 19 17.35 -4.58 2.45
N ASN A 20 18.14 -4.84 3.49
CA ASN A 20 19.01 -6.03 3.55
C ASN A 20 18.19 -7.27 3.94
N VAL A 21 18.57 -8.43 3.42
CA VAL A 21 18.01 -9.71 3.89
C VAL A 21 18.43 -9.92 5.35
N ASN A 22 17.47 -10.23 6.21
CA ASN A 22 17.67 -10.45 7.65
C ASN A 22 18.44 -11.74 7.93
N ASP A 23 18.08 -12.84 7.24
CA ASP A 23 18.80 -14.12 7.31
C ASP A 23 19.06 -14.67 5.90
N GLN A 24 20.33 -14.70 5.48
CA GLN A 24 20.71 -15.21 4.15
C GLN A 24 20.36 -16.70 3.97
N ALA A 25 20.23 -17.47 5.05
CA ALA A 25 19.82 -18.87 4.96
C ALA A 25 18.41 -19.05 4.38
N GLU A 26 17.53 -18.05 4.52
CA GLU A 26 16.19 -18.04 3.91
C GLU A 26 16.30 -18.02 2.37
N VAL A 27 17.19 -17.18 1.84
CA VAL A 27 17.41 -17.04 0.39
C VAL A 27 18.13 -18.27 -0.16
N ASP A 28 19.12 -18.80 0.56
CA ASP A 28 19.85 -19.99 0.11
C ASP A 28 18.93 -21.22 0.05
N GLN A 29 18.05 -21.41 1.04
CA GLN A 29 17.05 -22.49 1.02
C GLN A 29 16.08 -22.37 -0.17
N LEU A 30 15.63 -21.16 -0.48
CA LEU A 30 14.81 -20.88 -1.65
C LEU A 30 15.54 -21.25 -2.95
N LEU A 31 16.78 -20.76 -3.13
CA LEU A 31 17.55 -21.02 -4.35
C LEU A 31 17.90 -22.50 -4.54
N ASP A 32 18.15 -23.22 -3.45
CA ASP A 32 18.37 -24.66 -3.46
C ASP A 32 17.10 -25.43 -3.83
N PHE A 33 15.92 -25.00 -3.36
CA PHE A 33 14.65 -25.58 -3.76
C PHE A 33 14.38 -25.34 -5.25
N LEU A 34 14.46 -24.09 -5.71
CA LEU A 34 14.21 -23.75 -7.10
C LEU A 34 15.18 -24.46 -8.06
N GLY A 35 16.44 -24.63 -7.64
CA GLY A 35 17.46 -25.35 -8.41
C GLY A 35 17.17 -26.84 -8.62
N GLN A 36 16.20 -27.43 -7.92
CA GLN A 36 15.76 -28.81 -8.14
C GLN A 36 14.85 -28.95 -9.38
N GLY A 37 14.32 -27.84 -9.91
CA GLY A 37 13.50 -27.83 -11.12
C GLY A 37 12.09 -28.41 -10.92
N ALA A 38 11.55 -28.34 -9.69
CA ALA A 38 10.24 -28.89 -9.35
C ALA A 38 9.07 -27.94 -9.64
N VAL A 39 9.32 -26.65 -9.92
CA VAL A 39 8.30 -25.63 -10.17
C VAL A 39 8.59 -24.86 -11.46
N THR A 40 7.54 -24.41 -12.13
CA THR A 40 7.61 -23.60 -13.36
C THR A 40 7.37 -22.12 -13.10
N ASP A 41 6.61 -21.81 -12.05
CA ASP A 41 6.13 -20.47 -11.75
C ASP A 41 6.34 -20.15 -10.26
N LEU A 42 6.72 -18.91 -9.99
CA LEU A 42 7.04 -18.41 -8.66
C LEU A 42 6.23 -17.15 -8.37
N PHE A 43 5.34 -17.24 -7.40
CA PHE A 43 4.66 -16.07 -6.86
C PHE A 43 5.55 -15.38 -5.83
N VAL A 44 5.69 -14.07 -5.95
CA VAL A 44 6.36 -13.21 -4.97
C VAL A 44 5.31 -12.25 -4.43
N VAL A 45 4.88 -12.47 -3.20
CA VAL A 45 3.81 -11.70 -2.57
C VAL A 45 4.35 -10.77 -1.49
N SER A 46 3.86 -9.54 -1.47
CA SER A 46 4.15 -8.57 -0.40
C SER A 46 2.90 -7.82 0.04
N HIS A 47 2.74 -7.65 1.34
CA HIS A 47 1.79 -6.76 2.00
C HIS A 47 2.56 -5.74 2.86
N GLY A 48 1.97 -4.59 3.21
CA GLY A 48 2.77 -3.45 3.65
C GLY A 48 2.20 -2.32 4.50
N TRP A 49 0.93 -2.32 4.94
CA TRP A 49 0.43 -1.23 5.81
C TRP A 49 -0.20 -1.77 7.07
N ASN A 50 0.04 -1.05 8.17
CA ASN A 50 -0.58 -1.25 9.48
C ASN A 50 -0.49 -2.66 10.09
N ASN A 51 0.45 -3.49 9.63
CA ASN A 51 0.42 -4.90 9.98
C ASN A 51 1.73 -5.39 10.61
N ASP A 52 1.59 -6.35 11.51
CA ASP A 52 2.72 -7.18 11.94
C ASP A 52 2.95 -8.34 10.93
N MET A 53 4.07 -9.06 11.11
CA MET A 53 4.40 -10.18 10.24
C MET A 53 3.36 -11.31 10.28
N ASN A 54 2.60 -11.47 11.37
CA ASN A 54 1.57 -12.50 11.47
C ASN A 54 0.33 -12.14 10.65
N GLU A 55 -0.05 -10.87 10.61
CA GLU A 55 -1.16 -10.42 9.77
C GLU A 55 -0.81 -10.48 8.28
N ALA A 56 0.45 -10.18 7.91
CA ALA A 56 0.93 -10.44 6.56
C ALA A 56 0.81 -11.92 6.19
N ARG A 57 1.24 -12.83 7.07
CA ARG A 57 1.09 -14.28 6.87
C ARG A 57 -0.37 -14.71 6.74
N GLY A 58 -1.27 -14.17 7.57
CA GLY A 58 -2.71 -14.45 7.50
C GLY A 58 -3.30 -14.02 6.16
N LEU A 59 -2.97 -12.82 5.69
CA LEU A 59 -3.40 -12.31 4.39
C LEU A 59 -2.86 -13.18 3.24
N TYR A 60 -1.59 -13.57 3.28
CA TYR A 60 -1.02 -14.48 2.28
C TYR A 60 -1.74 -15.84 2.29
N GLN A 61 -1.96 -16.41 3.47
CA GLN A 61 -2.65 -17.68 3.63
C GLN A 61 -4.05 -17.65 3.03
N GLU A 62 -4.83 -16.60 3.29
CA GLU A 62 -6.19 -16.45 2.79
C GLU A 62 -6.23 -16.21 1.28
N LEU A 63 -5.42 -15.28 0.75
CA LEU A 63 -5.33 -15.03 -0.69
C LEU A 63 -4.93 -16.31 -1.46
N PHE A 64 -3.90 -17.01 -0.99
CA PHE A 64 -3.44 -18.23 -1.66
C PHE A 64 -4.38 -19.43 -1.45
N SER A 65 -5.26 -19.41 -0.45
CA SER A 65 -6.37 -20.37 -0.38
C SER A 65 -7.35 -20.15 -1.53
N SER A 66 -7.72 -18.90 -1.81
CA SER A 66 -8.56 -18.58 -2.98
C SER A 66 -7.88 -18.88 -4.32
N VAL A 67 -6.57 -18.63 -4.44
CA VAL A 67 -5.78 -19.04 -5.62
C VAL A 67 -5.81 -20.56 -5.79
N ARG A 68 -5.67 -21.32 -4.70
CA ARG A 68 -5.75 -22.78 -4.74
C ARG A 68 -7.12 -23.26 -5.23
N ASP A 69 -8.20 -22.68 -4.70
CA ASP A 69 -9.57 -23.04 -5.09
C ASP A 69 -9.84 -22.79 -6.58
N GLU A 70 -9.26 -21.73 -7.16
CA GLU A 70 -9.35 -21.47 -8.60
C GLU A 70 -8.55 -22.50 -9.41
N ILE A 71 -7.33 -22.87 -8.99
CA ILE A 71 -6.52 -23.91 -9.67
C ILE A 71 -7.20 -25.28 -9.57
N ASP A 72 -7.68 -25.69 -8.38
CA ASP A 72 -8.44 -26.94 -8.20
C ASP A 72 -9.73 -26.96 -9.03
N GLY A 73 -10.29 -25.77 -9.23
CA GLY A 73 -11.44 -25.53 -10.07
C GLY A 73 -11.17 -25.48 -11.58
N ASP A 74 -9.93 -25.69 -12.02
CA ASP A 74 -9.47 -25.56 -13.42
C ASP A 74 -9.75 -24.16 -14.02
N ARG A 75 -9.51 -23.11 -13.23
CA ARG A 75 -9.78 -21.71 -13.61
C ARG A 75 -8.52 -20.83 -13.46
N PRO A 76 -7.94 -20.34 -14.57
CA PRO A 76 -8.22 -20.70 -15.96
C PRO A 76 -7.59 -22.07 -16.33
N PRO A 77 -8.13 -22.82 -17.31
CA PRO A 77 -7.56 -24.11 -17.70
C PRO A 77 -6.11 -24.05 -18.24
N ALA A 78 -5.70 -22.88 -18.72
CA ALA A 78 -4.39 -22.65 -19.33
C ALA A 78 -3.20 -22.79 -18.36
N ILE A 79 -3.45 -22.86 -17.05
CA ILE A 79 -2.41 -23.03 -16.03
C ILE A 79 -2.36 -24.44 -15.42
N ALA A 80 -3.21 -25.38 -15.87
CA ALA A 80 -3.34 -26.70 -15.26
C ALA A 80 -2.05 -27.54 -15.23
N ALA A 81 -1.12 -27.28 -16.15
CA ALA A 81 0.17 -27.97 -16.23
C ALA A 81 1.32 -27.23 -15.52
N ARG A 82 1.04 -26.11 -14.86
CA ARG A 82 2.04 -25.30 -14.16
C ARG A 82 2.19 -25.76 -12.72
N GLU A 83 3.42 -25.71 -12.23
CA GLU A 83 3.78 -26.05 -10.85
C GLU A 83 4.26 -24.79 -10.15
N PHE A 84 3.67 -24.48 -9.00
CA PHE A 84 3.80 -23.18 -8.34
C PHE A 84 4.51 -23.26 -7.00
N ALA A 85 5.36 -22.27 -6.71
CA ALA A 85 5.84 -21.97 -5.36
C ALA A 85 5.52 -20.51 -4.99
N VAL A 86 5.56 -20.21 -3.69
CA VAL A 86 5.27 -18.88 -3.16
C VAL A 86 6.43 -18.40 -2.28
N ILE A 87 6.85 -17.16 -2.49
CA ILE A 87 7.69 -16.41 -1.56
C ILE A 87 6.86 -15.31 -0.92
N GLY A 88 6.77 -15.32 0.40
CA GLY A 88 6.25 -14.21 1.18
C GLY A 88 7.37 -13.24 1.56
N ILE A 89 7.27 -12.00 1.10
CA ILE A 89 8.19 -10.93 1.49
C ILE A 89 7.69 -10.33 2.81
N LEU A 90 8.52 -10.38 3.83
CA LEU A 90 8.26 -9.82 5.14
C LEU A 90 9.25 -8.69 5.41
N TRP A 91 8.76 -7.55 5.84
CA TRP A 91 9.57 -6.36 6.09
C TRP A 91 8.97 -5.60 7.27
N PRO A 92 9.72 -4.70 7.94
CA PRO A 92 9.25 -4.07 9.17
C PRO A 92 8.22 -2.97 8.85
N SER A 93 7.00 -3.38 8.52
CA SER A 93 5.78 -2.57 8.62
C SER A 93 5.31 -2.62 10.07
N LYS A 94 4.85 -1.49 10.62
CA LYS A 94 4.36 -1.43 12.01
C LYS A 94 2.84 -1.42 12.01
N LYS A 95 2.26 -2.13 12.97
CA LYS A 95 0.83 -2.07 13.30
C LYS A 95 0.57 -0.91 14.25
N PHE A 96 -0.29 -0.01 13.82
CA PHE A 96 -1.05 0.96 14.60
C PHE A 96 -2.43 0.36 14.90
N ALA A 97 -2.97 0.66 16.07
CA ALA A 97 -4.36 0.29 16.34
C ALA A 97 -5.29 1.08 15.41
N ASP A 98 -6.06 0.39 14.57
CA ASP A 98 -7.28 0.97 13.99
C ASP A 98 -8.31 1.11 15.12
N GLU A 99 -8.91 2.30 15.25
CA GLU A 99 -9.85 2.66 16.32
C GLU A 99 -11.20 1.90 16.30
N ASP A 100 -11.39 0.97 15.37
CA ASP A 100 -12.62 0.17 15.25
C ASP A 100 -12.77 -0.90 16.36
N ALA A 101 -11.83 -0.97 17.32
CA ALA A 101 -11.95 -1.82 18.51
C ALA A 101 -12.72 -1.17 19.69
N ILE A 102 -13.37 -0.02 19.49
CA ILE A 102 -14.29 0.56 20.48
C ILE A 102 -15.74 0.24 20.07
N PRO A 103 -16.54 -0.43 20.92
CA PRO A 103 -17.94 -0.71 20.63
C PRO A 103 -18.65 0.57 20.18
N SER A 104 -19.20 0.53 18.97
CA SER A 104 -20.07 1.54 18.39
C SER A 104 -21.25 1.80 19.33
N GLY A 105 -21.10 2.79 20.20
CA GLY A 105 -22.08 3.07 21.25
C GLY A 105 -21.70 4.16 22.27
N ALA A 106 -20.48 4.70 22.23
CA ALA A 106 -20.05 5.75 23.16
C ALA A 106 -19.34 6.92 22.47
N ALA A 107 -19.82 7.37 21.31
CA ALA A 107 -19.49 8.70 20.79
C ALA A 107 -20.32 9.74 21.56
N SER A 108 -19.99 9.94 22.84
CA SER A 108 -20.54 11.00 23.67
C SER A 108 -19.37 11.71 24.33
N LEU A 109 -19.02 12.90 23.82
CA LEU A 109 -18.16 13.88 24.49
C LEU A 109 -16.88 13.28 25.12
N ALA A 110 -15.89 12.90 24.30
CA ALA A 110 -14.58 12.56 24.85
C ALA A 110 -13.93 13.81 25.47
N ALA A 111 -13.35 13.67 26.66
CA ALA A 111 -12.61 14.73 27.34
C ALA A 111 -11.24 14.93 26.65
N PRO A 112 -10.72 16.17 26.53
CA PRO A 112 -9.40 16.46 25.93
C PRO A 112 -8.28 15.59 26.50
N GLU A 113 -8.37 15.23 27.78
CA GLU A 113 -7.44 14.36 28.50
C GLU A 113 -7.32 12.95 27.90
N ALA A 114 -8.41 12.42 27.31
CA ALA A 114 -8.41 11.13 26.64
C ALA A 114 -7.68 11.19 25.29
N ASP A 115 -7.85 12.29 24.54
CA ASP A 115 -7.19 12.50 23.26
C ASP A 115 -5.67 12.74 23.42
N GLU A 116 -5.27 13.47 24.46
CA GLU A 116 -3.86 13.63 24.81
C GLU A 116 -3.20 12.30 25.18
N ALA A 117 -3.85 11.49 26.02
CA ALA A 117 -3.32 10.20 26.46
C ALA A 117 -3.13 9.23 25.29
N GLU A 118 -4.05 9.26 24.32
CA GLU A 118 -3.98 8.43 23.13
C GLU A 118 -2.81 8.85 22.22
N LEU A 119 -2.64 10.15 21.95
CA LEU A 119 -1.50 10.65 21.17
C LEU A 119 -0.15 10.34 21.85
N ILE A 120 -0.07 10.46 23.18
CA ILE A 120 1.11 10.05 23.94
C ILE A 120 1.38 8.55 23.78
N GLY A 121 0.34 7.72 23.82
CA GLY A 121 0.41 6.28 23.56
C GLY A 121 0.95 5.96 22.17
N GLN A 122 0.43 6.62 21.13
CA GLN A 122 0.90 6.46 19.75
C GLN A 122 2.39 6.83 19.59
N LEU A 123 2.83 7.92 20.24
CA LEU A 123 4.24 8.32 20.24
C LEU A 123 5.13 7.31 20.98
N GLU A 124 4.63 6.68 22.06
CA GLU A 124 5.36 5.64 22.78
C GLU A 124 5.52 4.40 21.92
N GLU A 125 4.41 3.99 21.30
CA GLU A 125 4.39 2.85 20.41
C GLU A 125 5.38 3.06 19.28
N LEU A 126 5.54 4.27 18.74
CA LEU A 126 6.46 4.59 17.65
C LEU A 126 7.96 4.47 17.97
N LYS A 127 8.36 4.29 19.22
CA LYS A 127 9.77 4.07 19.55
C LYS A 127 10.34 2.84 18.83
N GLY A 128 11.57 2.97 18.34
CA GLY A 128 12.27 1.99 17.51
C GLY A 128 11.69 1.79 16.10
N PHE A 129 10.68 2.58 15.69
CA PHE A 129 10.11 2.49 14.34
C PHE A 129 10.96 3.21 13.29
N PHE A 130 11.47 4.38 13.63
CA PHE A 130 12.27 5.21 12.74
C PHE A 130 13.73 4.79 12.74
N ASP A 131 14.49 5.33 11.78
CA ASP A 131 15.75 4.72 11.39
C ASP A 131 16.96 5.24 12.17
N ASN A 132 16.90 6.44 12.76
CA ASN A 132 18.01 7.09 13.45
C ASN A 132 18.05 6.80 14.96
N ASN A 133 19.26 6.83 15.53
CA ASN A 133 19.48 6.52 16.94
C ASN A 133 18.85 7.54 17.91
N ASP A 134 18.63 8.78 17.48
CA ASP A 134 18.10 9.86 18.31
C ASP A 134 16.56 9.99 18.22
N ASP A 135 15.90 9.24 17.33
CA ASP A 135 14.46 9.38 17.04
C ASP A 135 13.59 9.10 18.27
N ASP A 136 13.96 8.11 19.11
CA ASP A 136 13.24 7.81 20.35
C ASP A 136 13.31 8.97 21.36
N ALA A 137 14.40 9.75 21.35
CA ALA A 137 14.53 10.95 22.17
C ALA A 137 13.66 12.09 21.62
N LEU A 138 13.56 12.22 20.30
CA LEU A 138 12.65 13.17 19.64
C LEU A 138 11.18 12.84 19.93
N LEU A 139 10.80 11.56 19.86
CA LEU A 139 9.46 11.08 20.25
C LEU A 139 9.16 11.35 21.72
N SER A 140 10.14 11.10 22.61
CA SER A 140 9.99 11.40 24.04
C SER A 140 9.85 12.90 24.30
N ARG A 141 10.51 13.75 23.50
CA ARG A 141 10.34 15.20 23.55
C ARG A 141 8.94 15.60 23.04
N ALA A 142 8.49 15.04 21.94
CA ALA A 142 7.15 15.28 21.40
C ALA A 142 6.05 14.91 22.41
N GLN A 143 6.19 13.79 23.13
CA GLN A 143 5.28 13.39 24.22
C GLN A 143 5.16 14.47 25.31
N GLN A 144 6.27 15.10 25.70
CA GLN A 144 6.28 16.17 26.71
C GLN A 144 5.57 17.44 26.25
N LEU A 145 5.44 17.64 24.92
CA LEU A 145 4.75 18.79 24.34
C LEU A 145 3.24 18.59 24.26
N VAL A 146 2.75 17.34 24.23
CA VAL A 146 1.32 17.01 24.04
C VAL A 146 0.39 17.80 24.98
N PRO A 147 0.62 17.87 26.31
CA PRO A 147 -0.26 18.61 27.23
C PRO A 147 -0.28 20.14 27.04
N ARG A 148 0.60 20.67 26.16
CA ARG A 148 0.74 22.11 25.89
C ARG A 148 0.22 22.50 24.52
N LEU A 149 -0.07 21.53 23.63
CA LEU A 149 -0.35 21.80 22.22
C LEU A 149 -1.50 22.80 22.02
N GLU A 150 -2.60 22.66 22.76
CA GLU A 150 -3.78 23.52 22.59
C GLU A 150 -3.58 24.96 23.05
N ASN A 151 -2.67 25.19 24.01
CA ASN A 151 -2.53 26.47 24.71
C ASN A 151 -1.21 27.20 24.39
N ASP A 152 -0.30 26.55 23.68
CA ASP A 152 1.04 27.08 23.38
C ASP A 152 1.41 26.81 21.91
N PRO A 153 1.23 27.81 21.03
CA PRO A 153 1.59 27.68 19.61
C PRO A 153 3.06 27.33 19.38
N ALA A 154 3.98 27.74 20.27
CA ALA A 154 5.38 27.37 20.15
C ALA A 154 5.59 25.87 20.41
N ALA A 155 4.83 25.29 21.36
CA ALA A 155 4.86 23.84 21.60
C ALA A 155 4.27 23.06 20.42
N ALA A 156 3.19 23.56 19.79
CA ALA A 156 2.61 22.98 18.58
C ALA A 156 3.59 22.99 17.40
N ASN A 157 4.29 24.10 17.21
CA ASN A 157 5.29 24.22 16.14
C ASN A 157 6.51 23.33 16.39
N GLU A 158 7.01 23.29 17.65
CA GLU A 158 8.11 22.40 18.03
C GLU A 158 7.71 20.93 17.83
N PHE A 159 6.49 20.54 18.18
CA PHE A 159 5.96 19.19 17.93
C PHE A 159 6.00 18.87 16.44
N ALA A 160 5.47 19.75 15.59
CA ALA A 160 5.45 19.56 14.15
C ALA A 160 6.86 19.40 13.56
N ASP A 161 7.83 20.20 14.01
CA ASP A 161 9.23 20.09 13.57
C ASP A 161 9.87 18.78 14.00
N LEU A 162 9.68 18.37 15.27
CA LEU A 162 10.19 17.11 15.78
C LEU A 162 9.65 15.94 14.98
N ILE A 163 8.32 15.87 14.80
CA ILE A 163 7.68 14.77 14.09
C ILE A 163 8.11 14.73 12.61
N ARG A 164 8.22 15.88 11.93
CA ARG A 164 8.70 15.93 10.54
C ARG A 164 10.17 15.56 10.37
N SER A 165 10.97 15.63 11.44
CA SER A 165 12.39 15.28 11.39
C SER A 165 12.67 13.78 11.53
N LEU A 166 11.68 12.99 11.96
CA LEU A 166 11.84 11.55 12.20
C LEU A 166 12.11 10.73 10.92
N PRO A 167 11.42 10.96 9.78
CA PRO A 167 11.61 10.10 8.62
C PRO A 167 12.93 10.36 7.91
N GLY A 168 13.65 9.29 7.58
CA GLY A 168 14.85 9.31 6.74
C GLY A 168 14.53 9.39 5.24
N ILE A 169 13.73 10.37 4.81
CA ILE A 169 13.26 10.45 3.41
C ILE A 169 14.37 10.97 2.50
N GLU A 170 14.87 10.09 1.62
CA GLU A 170 15.88 10.43 0.62
C GLU A 170 15.28 11.21 -0.57
N GLU A 171 14.08 10.84 -1.01
CA GLU A 171 13.41 11.44 -2.16
C GLU A 171 12.04 12.02 -1.79
N LYS A 172 11.89 13.33 -2.01
CA LYS A 172 10.60 14.04 -1.89
C LYS A 172 9.98 14.13 -3.28
N HIS A 173 8.70 13.80 -3.38
CA HIS A 173 7.99 13.75 -4.66
C HIS A 173 6.82 14.74 -4.70
N ALA A 174 6.60 15.32 -5.88
CA ALA A 174 5.48 16.22 -6.11
C ALA A 174 4.14 15.52 -6.39
N GLU A 175 4.15 14.21 -6.65
CA GLU A 175 2.97 13.38 -6.91
C GLU A 175 2.25 12.93 -5.61
N ASP A 176 2.89 13.11 -4.46
CA ASP A 176 2.35 12.80 -3.11
C ASP A 176 2.42 13.98 -2.13
N ASN A 177 2.83 15.15 -2.62
CA ASN A 177 3.01 16.40 -1.88
C ASN A 177 3.99 16.36 -0.68
N SER A 178 4.85 15.35 -0.57
CA SER A 178 5.92 15.31 0.42
C SER A 178 6.85 16.53 0.32
N GLU A 179 7.13 17.01 -0.89
CA GLU A 179 7.90 18.24 -1.11
C GLU A 179 7.37 19.43 -0.29
N ARG A 180 6.04 19.66 -0.30
CA ARG A 180 5.43 20.76 0.42
C ARG A 180 5.35 20.51 1.92
N PHE A 181 4.95 19.30 2.33
CA PHE A 181 4.84 18.93 3.75
C PHE A 181 6.12 19.21 4.54
N PHE A 182 7.28 18.88 3.95
CA PHE A 182 8.58 19.11 4.58
C PHE A 182 9.17 20.52 4.34
N ALA A 183 8.53 21.37 3.53
CA ALA A 183 9.06 22.70 3.18
C ALA A 183 8.32 23.86 3.84
N ILE A 184 7.02 23.74 4.11
CA ILE A 184 6.24 24.82 4.74
C ILE A 184 6.64 25.02 6.20
N SER A 185 6.32 26.20 6.74
CA SER A 185 6.56 26.49 8.14
C SER A 185 5.72 25.57 9.04
N PRO A 186 6.20 25.21 10.26
CA PRO A 186 5.41 24.40 11.19
C PRO A 186 4.11 25.09 11.60
N GLU A 187 4.09 26.43 11.65
CA GLU A 187 2.89 27.23 11.92
C GLU A 187 1.84 27.03 10.82
N GLU A 188 2.23 27.20 9.56
CA GLU A 188 1.35 26.98 8.41
C GLU A 188 0.86 25.53 8.35
N LEU A 189 1.74 24.57 8.62
CA LEU A 189 1.38 23.15 8.66
C LEU A 189 0.32 22.87 9.72
N MET A 190 0.54 23.30 10.96
CA MET A 190 -0.39 23.06 12.05
C MET A 190 -1.73 23.77 11.81
N ASP A 191 -1.72 24.96 11.22
CA ASP A 191 -2.95 25.66 10.80
C ASP A 191 -3.73 24.82 9.78
N ILE A 192 -3.10 24.39 8.69
CA ILE A 192 -3.74 23.56 7.64
C ILE A 192 -4.31 22.26 8.23
N MET A 193 -3.52 21.56 9.07
CA MET A 193 -3.91 20.27 9.65
C MET A 193 -4.98 20.38 10.73
N SER A 194 -5.12 21.55 11.37
CA SER A 194 -6.17 21.80 12.38
C SER A 194 -7.56 21.97 11.78
N ARG A 195 -7.65 22.24 10.47
CA ARG A 195 -8.92 22.39 9.76
C ARG A 195 -9.61 21.02 9.65
N PRO A 196 -10.94 20.94 9.89
CA PRO A 196 -11.69 19.70 9.74
C PRO A 196 -11.55 19.13 8.33
N ASP A 197 -11.59 17.80 8.19
CA ASP A 197 -11.58 17.16 6.87
C ASP A 197 -12.94 17.36 6.20
N LEU A 198 -12.92 17.75 4.91
CA LEU A 198 -14.12 17.72 4.09
C LEU A 198 -14.47 16.25 3.86
N ALA A 199 -15.73 15.86 4.12
CA ALA A 199 -16.18 14.52 3.82
C ALA A 199 -15.91 14.20 2.34
N ALA A 200 -15.34 13.03 2.05
CA ALA A 200 -15.23 12.55 0.68
C ALA A 200 -16.63 12.58 0.04
N PRO A 201 -16.81 13.18 -1.15
CA PRO A 201 -18.14 13.27 -1.75
C PRO A 201 -18.69 11.87 -2.01
N ALA A 202 -19.93 11.64 -1.59
CA ALA A 202 -20.73 10.55 -2.12
C ALA A 202 -21.05 10.86 -3.59
N GLU A 203 -20.72 9.94 -4.49
CA GLU A 203 -21.07 10.07 -5.91
C GLU A 203 -22.59 10.24 -6.09
N PRO A 204 -23.05 11.18 -6.94
CA PRO A 204 -24.47 11.35 -7.22
C PRO A 204 -24.97 10.18 -8.08
N GLY A 205 -25.52 9.15 -7.44
CA GLY A 205 -26.06 8.00 -8.18
C GLY A 205 -26.76 6.91 -7.37
N MET A 206 -26.52 6.81 -6.06
CA MET A 206 -27.24 5.86 -5.19
C MET A 206 -28.31 6.58 -4.39
N GLY A 207 -29.52 6.64 -4.95
CA GLY A 207 -30.70 7.09 -4.23
C GLY A 207 -31.04 6.13 -3.09
N GLY A 208 -30.95 6.60 -1.84
CA GLY A 208 -31.41 5.85 -0.67
C GLY A 208 -31.11 6.55 0.65
N ALA A 209 -31.93 7.57 0.96
CA ALA A 209 -32.21 8.17 2.28
C ALA A 209 -31.10 8.18 3.37
N ALA A 210 -30.73 9.42 3.74
CA ALA A 210 -30.09 9.75 5.01
C ALA A 210 -30.80 9.08 6.20
N GLY A 211 -30.01 8.40 7.02
CA GLY A 211 -30.43 7.84 8.29
C GLY A 211 -29.33 6.95 8.84
N PHE A 212 -28.58 7.48 9.81
CA PHE A 212 -27.78 6.67 10.74
C PHE A 212 -28.69 5.56 11.28
N ASP A 213 -28.50 4.33 10.83
CA ASP A 213 -29.06 3.15 11.48
C ASP A 213 -27.92 2.17 11.77
N SER A 214 -27.78 1.89 13.05
CA SER A 214 -26.77 1.04 13.64
C SER A 214 -27.11 -0.42 13.32
N GLY A 215 -26.31 -1.07 12.47
CA GLY A 215 -26.46 -2.48 12.13
C GLY A 215 -25.11 -3.17 12.05
N ASN A 216 -24.88 -4.12 12.97
CA ASN A 216 -23.73 -5.00 13.05
C ASN A 216 -23.32 -5.61 11.70
N GLY A 217 -22.06 -5.38 11.31
CA GLY A 217 -21.36 -6.14 10.27
C GLY A 217 -19.87 -5.83 10.36
N ASP A 218 -19.08 -6.85 10.72
CA ASP A 218 -17.62 -6.85 10.63
C ASP A 218 -17.21 -6.52 9.18
N ALA A 219 -16.67 -5.33 8.94
CA ALA A 219 -16.11 -4.93 7.66
C ALA A 219 -15.02 -3.87 7.87
N GLY A 220 -13.77 -4.30 7.72
CA GLY A 220 -12.60 -3.52 7.31
C GLY A 220 -12.46 -2.07 7.78
N GLY A 221 -11.86 -1.91 8.97
CA GLY A 221 -10.93 -0.84 9.38
C GLY A 221 -10.93 0.44 8.54
N GLY A 222 -11.86 1.34 8.83
CA GLY A 222 -11.86 2.70 8.27
C GLY A 222 -11.00 3.61 9.13
N LEU A 223 -10.09 4.37 8.51
CA LEU A 223 -9.33 5.42 9.18
C LEU A 223 -10.27 6.40 9.90
N GLY A 224 -10.34 6.25 11.23
CA GLY A 224 -10.68 7.22 12.27
C GLY A 224 -11.79 8.22 11.97
N ILE A 225 -13.01 7.92 12.44
CA ILE A 225 -14.14 8.87 12.51
C ILE A 225 -13.78 10.13 13.33
N LYS A 226 -12.70 10.12 14.14
CA LYS A 226 -12.20 11.28 14.90
C LYS A 226 -11.38 12.29 14.09
N ASP A 227 -10.73 11.91 12.99
CA ASP A 227 -9.93 12.84 12.16
C ASP A 227 -10.81 13.90 11.44
N PHE A 228 -12.11 13.66 11.38
CA PHE A 228 -13.12 14.61 10.91
C PHE A 228 -13.36 15.79 11.86
N LEU A 229 -12.84 15.76 13.10
CA LEU A 229 -12.90 16.88 14.04
C LEU A 229 -11.67 17.78 13.88
N GLY A 230 -11.89 19.12 13.89
CA GLY A 230 -10.81 20.11 13.84
C GLY A 230 -10.19 20.38 15.22
N GLY A 231 -8.97 20.90 15.26
CA GLY A 231 -8.26 21.25 16.51
C GLY A 231 -6.77 20.94 16.47
N VAL A 232 -6.02 21.43 17.47
CA VAL A 232 -4.55 21.28 17.50
C VAL A 232 -4.12 19.84 17.80
N LEU A 233 -4.84 19.11 18.65
CA LEU A 233 -4.57 17.68 18.89
C LEU A 233 -4.87 16.83 17.65
N ALA A 234 -5.95 17.12 16.92
CA ALA A 234 -6.23 16.48 15.63
C ALA A 234 -5.14 16.81 14.60
N ALA A 235 -4.67 18.06 14.55
CA ALA A 235 -3.55 18.45 13.70
C ALA A 235 -2.27 17.64 14.02
N ALA A 236 -1.95 17.49 15.31
CA ALA A 236 -0.78 16.74 15.76
C ALA A 236 -0.87 15.26 15.36
N ARG A 237 -2.04 14.62 15.50
CA ARG A 237 -2.30 13.24 15.03
C ARG A 237 -2.14 13.12 13.51
N LYS A 238 -2.69 14.06 12.73
CA LYS A 238 -2.55 14.09 11.26
C LYS A 238 -1.10 14.23 10.83
N VAL A 239 -0.32 15.11 11.48
CA VAL A 239 1.12 15.25 11.23
C VAL A 239 1.85 13.96 11.56
N LEU A 240 1.53 13.30 12.68
CA LEU A 240 2.12 12.02 13.06
C LEU A 240 1.81 10.92 12.05
N ASN A 241 0.53 10.73 11.71
CA ASN A 241 0.06 9.72 10.76
C ASN A 241 0.65 9.91 9.36
N PHE A 242 0.79 11.16 8.91
CA PHE A 242 1.37 11.44 7.60
C PHE A 242 2.89 11.23 7.57
N THR A 243 3.58 11.53 8.67
CA THR A 243 5.00 11.21 8.84
C THR A 243 5.25 9.70 8.84
N THR A 244 4.43 8.92 9.55
CA THR A 244 4.55 7.44 9.56
C THR A 244 4.23 6.85 8.19
N TYR A 245 3.26 7.42 7.48
CA TYR A 245 2.96 7.09 6.09
C TYR A 245 4.20 7.18 5.19
N PHE A 246 4.91 8.30 5.22
CA PHE A 246 6.09 8.45 4.37
C PHE A 246 7.24 7.54 4.78
N GLN A 247 7.45 7.30 6.07
CA GLN A 247 8.46 6.34 6.51
C GLN A 247 8.18 4.94 5.94
N MET A 248 6.91 4.50 5.92
CA MET A 248 6.54 3.20 5.34
C MET A 248 6.66 3.21 3.81
N LYS A 249 6.25 4.32 3.16
CA LYS A 249 6.40 4.52 1.72
C LYS A 249 7.86 4.40 1.28
N GLU A 250 8.77 5.04 2.01
CA GLU A 250 10.20 5.03 1.74
C GLU A 250 10.77 3.63 1.95
N ARG A 251 10.46 3.01 3.09
CA ARG A 251 10.92 1.65 3.42
C ARG A 251 10.44 0.61 2.40
N ALA A 252 9.20 0.69 1.95
CA ALA A 252 8.68 -0.17 0.87
C ALA A 252 9.51 0.00 -0.41
N GLY A 253 9.84 1.25 -0.76
CA GLY A 253 10.71 1.56 -1.89
C GLY A 253 12.11 0.97 -1.76
N THR A 254 12.75 1.15 -0.61
CA THR A 254 14.09 0.64 -0.28
C THR A 254 14.17 -0.88 -0.31
N VAL A 255 13.24 -1.57 0.38
CA VAL A 255 13.19 -3.04 0.38
C VAL A 255 12.97 -3.58 -1.02
N GLY A 256 12.08 -2.96 -1.81
CA GLY A 256 11.84 -3.35 -3.20
C GLY A 256 13.06 -3.16 -4.09
N ARG A 257 13.60 -1.93 -4.11
CA ARG A 257 14.69 -1.50 -5.00
C ARG A 257 16.02 -2.20 -4.69
N ILE A 258 16.36 -2.35 -3.41
CA ILE A 258 17.65 -2.92 -2.98
C ILE A 258 17.53 -4.43 -2.77
N GLY A 259 16.61 -4.84 -1.89
CA GLY A 259 16.52 -6.21 -1.42
C GLY A 259 15.88 -7.16 -2.42
N VAL A 260 14.60 -6.95 -2.72
CA VAL A 260 13.82 -7.86 -3.57
C VAL A 260 14.38 -7.90 -4.99
N SER A 261 14.75 -6.77 -5.58
CA SER A 261 15.33 -6.74 -6.94
C SER A 261 16.59 -7.62 -7.07
N GLU A 262 17.43 -7.66 -6.03
CA GLU A 262 18.64 -8.50 -6.01
C GLU A 262 18.31 -9.99 -5.90
N ILE A 263 17.30 -10.34 -5.08
CA ILE A 263 16.81 -11.72 -5.00
C ILE A 263 16.25 -12.17 -6.34
N LEU A 264 15.46 -11.34 -7.02
CA LEU A 264 14.92 -11.67 -8.35
C LEU A 264 16.04 -11.97 -9.36
N LYS A 265 17.11 -11.18 -9.35
CA LYS A 265 18.31 -11.44 -10.18
C LYS A 265 18.97 -12.77 -9.82
N ARG A 266 19.18 -13.05 -8.53
CA ARG A 266 19.77 -14.32 -8.06
C ARG A 266 18.91 -15.53 -8.45
N ILE A 267 17.58 -15.42 -8.35
CA ILE A 267 16.64 -16.47 -8.77
C ILE A 267 16.79 -16.74 -10.27
N ARG A 268 16.74 -15.71 -11.11
CA ARG A 268 16.89 -15.86 -12.56
C ARG A 268 18.27 -16.37 -12.98
N GLN A 269 19.33 -16.01 -12.27
CA GLN A 269 20.66 -16.59 -12.49
C GLN A 269 20.70 -18.09 -12.17
N ARG A 270 19.95 -18.52 -11.15
CA ARG A 270 19.88 -19.93 -10.73
C ARG A 270 18.94 -20.76 -11.61
N VAL A 271 17.80 -20.21 -11.99
CA VAL A 271 16.74 -20.85 -12.79
C VAL A 271 16.27 -19.86 -13.88
N PRO A 272 16.96 -19.80 -15.03
CA PRO A 272 16.71 -18.78 -16.06
C PRO A 272 15.28 -18.75 -16.59
N ASP A 273 14.65 -19.91 -16.72
CA ASP A 273 13.34 -20.06 -17.38
C ASP A 273 12.14 -19.93 -16.43
N ILE A 274 12.36 -19.72 -15.12
CA ILE A 274 11.25 -19.65 -14.15
C ILE A 274 10.37 -18.41 -14.38
N LYS A 275 9.05 -18.57 -14.38
CA LYS A 275 8.13 -17.42 -14.47
C LYS A 275 7.98 -16.78 -13.11
N ILE A 276 8.13 -15.46 -13.02
CA ILE A 276 8.08 -14.73 -11.76
C ILE A 276 6.87 -13.81 -11.77
N HIS A 277 5.97 -13.97 -10.81
CA HIS A 277 4.72 -13.24 -10.71
C HIS A 277 4.73 -12.36 -9.46
N LEU A 278 4.87 -11.05 -9.65
CA LEU A 278 4.89 -10.10 -8.55
C LEU A 278 3.45 -9.75 -8.15
N ILE A 279 3.15 -9.86 -6.86
CA ILE A 279 1.84 -9.54 -6.28
C ILE A 279 2.07 -8.62 -5.09
N GLY A 280 1.53 -7.42 -5.15
CA GLY A 280 1.68 -6.44 -4.09
C GLY A 280 0.35 -5.88 -3.64
N HIS A 281 0.07 -5.98 -2.35
CA HIS A 281 -1.08 -5.35 -1.70
C HIS A 281 -0.65 -4.13 -0.89
N SER A 282 -1.45 -3.05 -0.89
CA SER A 282 -1.13 -1.83 -0.13
C SER A 282 0.30 -1.34 -0.45
N PHE A 283 1.12 -1.01 0.55
CA PHE A 283 2.54 -0.66 0.30
C PHE A 283 3.38 -1.82 -0.23
N GLY A 284 2.95 -3.07 -0.06
CA GLY A 284 3.53 -4.20 -0.79
C GLY A 284 3.42 -4.02 -2.30
N GLY A 285 2.38 -3.33 -2.78
CA GLY A 285 2.23 -2.86 -4.17
C GLY A 285 3.35 -1.92 -4.60
N ARG A 286 3.67 -0.91 -3.76
CA ARG A 286 4.82 -0.03 -4.00
C ARG A 286 6.13 -0.82 -3.99
N LEU A 287 6.30 -1.72 -3.02
CA LEU A 287 7.52 -2.52 -2.86
C LEU A 287 7.81 -3.38 -4.10
N VAL A 288 6.83 -4.15 -4.58
CA VAL A 288 7.05 -4.99 -5.77
C VAL A 288 7.19 -4.16 -7.05
N THR A 289 6.54 -3.00 -7.13
CA THR A 289 6.73 -2.06 -8.25
C THR A 289 8.13 -1.45 -8.23
N SER A 290 8.66 -1.07 -7.06
CA SER A 290 10.04 -0.62 -6.87
C SER A 290 11.05 -1.71 -7.22
N ALA A 291 10.76 -2.97 -6.90
CA ALA A 291 11.59 -4.09 -7.31
C ALA A 291 11.64 -4.21 -8.84
N ALA A 292 10.49 -4.18 -9.52
CA ALA A 292 10.42 -4.22 -10.99
C ALA A 292 11.14 -3.03 -11.64
N ASN A 293 10.95 -1.82 -11.10
CA ASN A 293 11.58 -0.60 -11.61
C ASN A 293 13.12 -0.65 -11.53
N ALA A 294 13.66 -1.28 -10.49
CA ALA A 294 15.10 -1.41 -10.28
C ALA A 294 15.79 -2.45 -11.19
N LEU A 295 15.02 -3.28 -11.91
CA LEU A 295 15.54 -4.22 -12.87
C LEU A 295 15.90 -3.51 -14.18
N ASP A 296 16.76 -4.11 -14.99
CA ASP A 296 17.20 -3.49 -16.26
C ASP A 296 16.15 -3.60 -17.38
N GLY A 297 15.14 -4.45 -17.23
CA GLY A 297 14.09 -4.70 -18.24
C GLY A 297 14.51 -5.74 -19.28
N SER A 298 15.65 -6.40 -19.11
CA SER A 298 16.05 -7.50 -19.97
C SER A 298 15.15 -8.72 -19.74
N GLU A 299 14.98 -9.56 -20.76
CA GLU A 299 14.28 -10.86 -20.65
C GLU A 299 14.86 -11.74 -19.53
N GLN A 300 16.12 -11.54 -19.15
CA GLN A 300 16.79 -12.29 -18.10
C GLN A 300 16.33 -11.88 -16.69
N THR A 301 15.74 -10.70 -16.53
CA THR A 301 15.39 -10.17 -15.21
C THR A 301 13.90 -9.85 -15.07
N LYS A 302 13.21 -9.46 -16.16
CA LYS A 302 11.85 -8.96 -16.05
C LYS A 302 10.87 -10.01 -15.46
N PRO A 303 10.00 -9.60 -14.53
CA PRO A 303 8.92 -10.44 -14.06
C PRO A 303 7.94 -10.76 -15.20
N SER A 304 7.29 -11.91 -15.07
CA SER A 304 6.25 -12.39 -15.96
C SER A 304 4.95 -11.61 -15.78
N THR A 305 4.55 -11.26 -14.56
CA THR A 305 3.38 -10.40 -14.32
C THR A 305 3.63 -9.45 -13.16
N LEU A 306 2.85 -8.37 -13.12
CA LEU A 306 2.74 -7.46 -11.98
C LEU A 306 1.26 -7.28 -11.61
N THR A 307 0.90 -7.71 -10.42
CA THR A 307 -0.47 -7.62 -9.88
C THR A 307 -0.47 -6.67 -8.70
N LEU A 308 -1.21 -5.56 -8.83
CA LEU A 308 -1.33 -4.53 -7.81
C LEU A 308 -2.75 -4.58 -7.21
N LEU A 309 -2.83 -5.00 -5.95
CA LEU A 309 -4.08 -5.15 -5.22
C LEU A 309 -4.21 -3.97 -4.25
N GLN A 310 -5.17 -3.06 -4.47
CA GLN A 310 -5.37 -1.89 -3.61
C GLN A 310 -4.03 -1.21 -3.26
N ALA A 311 -3.16 -1.05 -4.26
CA ALA A 311 -1.77 -0.66 -4.00
C ALA A 311 -1.70 0.78 -3.44
N ALA A 312 -0.75 1.00 -2.54
CA ALA A 312 -0.56 2.28 -1.85
C ALA A 312 0.63 3.04 -2.42
N PHE A 313 0.39 3.77 -3.50
CA PHE A 313 1.23 4.85 -4.03
C PHE A 313 0.39 5.75 -4.94
N SER A 314 0.97 6.81 -5.48
CA SER A 314 0.23 7.80 -6.27
C SER A 314 -0.45 7.12 -7.47
N HIS A 315 -1.71 7.44 -7.73
CA HIS A 315 -2.38 7.03 -8.97
C HIS A 315 -1.67 7.56 -10.22
N ASN A 316 -0.81 8.57 -10.08
CA ASN A 316 0.05 9.12 -11.12
C ASN A 316 1.39 8.39 -11.23
N GLY A 317 1.62 7.31 -10.47
CA GLY A 317 2.91 6.63 -10.44
C GLY A 317 3.39 6.12 -11.81
N PHE A 318 2.48 5.72 -12.71
CA PHE A 318 2.80 5.31 -14.08
C PHE A 318 2.58 6.40 -15.13
N ALA A 319 2.19 7.60 -14.70
CA ALA A 319 1.68 8.65 -15.57
C ALA A 319 2.75 9.24 -16.48
N GLN A 320 2.32 9.64 -17.67
CA GLN A 320 3.08 10.54 -18.52
C GLN A 320 2.69 11.98 -18.18
N LYS A 321 3.65 12.81 -17.75
CA LYS A 321 3.44 14.25 -17.52
C LYS A 321 2.16 14.58 -16.76
N PHE A 322 1.97 14.02 -15.56
CA PHE A 322 0.71 14.12 -14.81
C PHE A 322 0.29 15.57 -14.48
N ASP A 323 1.25 16.50 -14.43
CA ASP A 323 1.02 17.94 -14.23
C ASP A 323 1.41 18.78 -15.47
N GLY A 324 1.50 18.13 -16.64
CA GLY A 324 1.98 18.70 -17.89
C GLY A 324 3.51 18.80 -17.99
N LYS A 325 4.27 18.46 -16.94
CA LYS A 325 5.74 18.60 -16.90
C LYS A 325 6.48 17.34 -16.45
N ARG A 326 5.97 16.62 -15.46
CA ARG A 326 6.68 15.53 -14.76
C ARG A 326 6.03 14.18 -15.00
N ASP A 327 6.85 13.20 -15.37
CA ASP A 327 6.42 11.80 -15.40
C ASP A 327 6.28 11.26 -13.97
N GLY A 328 5.46 10.22 -13.81
CA GLY A 328 5.28 9.52 -12.55
C GLY A 328 6.55 8.76 -12.13
N PHE A 329 6.70 8.54 -10.82
CA PHE A 329 7.88 7.89 -10.26
C PHE A 329 8.22 6.51 -10.85
N PHE A 330 7.20 5.73 -11.21
CA PHE A 330 7.33 4.40 -11.81
C PHE A 330 7.12 4.39 -13.33
N ARG A 331 7.21 5.54 -14.01
CA ARG A 331 6.98 5.62 -15.46
C ARG A 331 7.88 4.67 -16.26
N GLU A 332 9.12 4.47 -15.81
CA GLU A 332 10.08 3.57 -16.46
C GLU A 332 9.63 2.10 -16.46
N VAL A 333 8.78 1.67 -15.51
CA VAL A 333 8.18 0.33 -15.53
C VAL A 333 7.43 0.09 -16.84
N VAL A 334 6.71 1.11 -17.31
CA VAL A 334 5.92 1.07 -18.54
C VAL A 334 6.79 1.34 -19.77
N THR A 335 7.55 2.43 -19.78
CA THR A 335 8.26 2.89 -20.99
C THR A 335 9.47 2.04 -21.35
N MET A 336 10.00 1.26 -20.42
CA MET A 336 11.12 0.34 -20.64
C MET A 336 10.72 -1.14 -20.63
N ASP A 337 9.42 -1.46 -20.69
CA ASP A 337 8.91 -2.84 -20.74
C ASP A 337 9.48 -3.72 -19.59
N LYS A 338 9.44 -3.21 -18.35
CA LYS A 338 10.04 -3.90 -17.19
C LYS A 338 9.26 -5.15 -16.73
N VAL A 339 8.10 -5.43 -17.33
CA VAL A 339 7.25 -6.59 -17.05
C VAL A 339 6.89 -7.23 -18.38
N SER A 340 7.11 -8.54 -18.56
CA SER A 340 6.92 -9.17 -19.88
C SER A 340 5.44 -9.43 -20.20
N GLY A 341 4.66 -9.82 -19.21
CA GLY A 341 3.23 -10.07 -19.32
C GLY A 341 2.38 -8.86 -18.92
N PRO A 342 1.09 -9.08 -18.61
CA PRO A 342 0.21 -8.00 -18.20
C PRO A 342 0.56 -7.47 -16.80
N THR A 343 0.34 -6.16 -16.64
CA THR A 343 0.19 -5.52 -15.33
C THR A 343 -1.30 -5.32 -15.06
N ILE A 344 -1.81 -5.85 -13.95
CA ILE A 344 -3.20 -5.66 -13.54
C ILE A 344 -3.27 -4.88 -12.24
N ILE A 345 -4.21 -3.95 -12.15
CA ILE A 345 -4.36 -3.01 -11.04
C ILE A 345 -5.81 -3.03 -10.62
N THR A 346 -6.13 -3.67 -9.50
CA THR A 346 -7.48 -3.57 -8.95
C THR A 346 -7.61 -2.26 -8.20
N HIS A 347 -8.72 -1.55 -8.41
CA HIS A 347 -9.02 -0.34 -7.66
C HIS A 347 -10.49 -0.28 -7.25
N SER A 348 -10.77 0.35 -6.12
CA SER A 348 -12.14 0.50 -5.62
C SER A 348 -12.33 1.83 -4.92
N VAL A 349 -13.43 2.54 -5.20
CA VAL A 349 -13.81 3.76 -4.46
C VAL A 349 -14.06 3.49 -2.96
N GLN A 350 -14.30 2.22 -2.61
CA GLN A 350 -14.46 1.75 -1.24
C GLN A 350 -13.13 1.62 -0.50
N ASP A 351 -11.98 1.71 -1.20
CA ASP A 351 -10.67 1.83 -0.57
C ASP A 351 -10.50 3.25 -0.01
N THR A 352 -10.92 3.40 1.25
CA THR A 352 -10.76 4.63 2.02
C THR A 352 -9.35 4.74 2.60
N ALA A 353 -8.65 3.65 2.89
CA ALA A 353 -7.30 3.71 3.46
C ALA A 353 -6.29 4.36 2.51
N VAL A 354 -6.27 3.92 1.24
CA VAL A 354 -5.47 4.57 0.20
C VAL A 354 -6.10 5.91 -0.21
N GLY A 355 -7.43 6.04 -0.10
CA GLY A 355 -8.13 7.31 -0.29
C GLY A 355 -7.83 8.40 0.74
N ILE A 356 -7.35 8.05 1.94
CA ILE A 356 -7.18 8.94 3.12
C ILE A 356 -5.70 9.29 3.39
N ALA A 357 -4.72 8.57 2.84
CA ALA A 357 -3.33 9.05 2.89
C ALA A 357 -3.12 10.35 2.10
N TYR A 358 -4.05 10.69 1.21
CA TYR A 358 -3.90 11.76 0.23
C TYR A 358 -4.75 13.03 0.41
N PRO A 359 -5.86 13.09 1.20
CA PRO A 359 -6.52 14.36 1.51
C PRO A 359 -5.60 15.29 2.32
N ILE A 360 -4.67 14.76 3.12
CA ILE A 360 -3.61 15.55 3.75
C ILE A 360 -2.69 16.17 2.68
N ALA A 361 -2.29 15.39 1.67
CA ALA A 361 -1.51 15.87 0.54
C ALA A 361 -2.27 16.91 -0.29
N SER A 362 -3.56 16.72 -0.57
CA SER A 362 -4.40 17.67 -1.31
C SER A 362 -4.66 18.95 -0.51
N LYS A 363 -4.92 18.83 0.81
CA LYS A 363 -5.10 19.97 1.72
C LYS A 363 -3.87 20.86 1.79
N LEU A 364 -2.69 20.26 1.82
CA LEU A 364 -1.44 21.02 1.77
C LEU A 364 -1.36 21.89 0.51
N SER A 365 -2.09 21.61 -0.58
CA SER A 365 -2.03 22.39 -1.82
C SER A 365 -3.10 23.49 -1.96
N ASP A 366 -3.96 23.70 -0.96
CA ASP A 366 -5.17 24.56 -1.05
C ASP A 366 -6.11 24.17 -2.24
N ASP A 367 -6.04 22.91 -2.71
CA ASP A 367 -7.00 22.37 -3.68
C ASP A 367 -8.31 22.02 -2.95
N ASP A 368 -9.08 23.05 -2.57
CA ASP A 368 -10.42 22.96 -1.95
C ASP A 368 -11.51 22.57 -2.98
N SER A 369 -11.23 21.55 -3.78
CA SER A 369 -12.16 21.05 -4.80
C SER A 369 -13.05 19.92 -4.25
N ALA A 370 -14.31 19.89 -4.67
CA ALA A 370 -15.17 18.73 -4.45
C ALA A 370 -14.55 17.54 -5.22
N GLY A 371 -14.09 16.50 -4.51
CA GLY A 371 -13.45 15.34 -5.14
C GLY A 371 -12.11 14.91 -4.55
N LEU A 372 -11.74 15.36 -3.35
CA LEU A 372 -10.48 15.00 -2.67
C LEU A 372 -10.22 13.48 -2.68
N GLY A 373 -9.03 13.10 -3.13
CA GLY A 373 -8.57 11.73 -3.29
C GLY A 373 -9.16 10.98 -4.49
N GLY A 374 -10.06 11.58 -5.27
CA GLY A 374 -10.67 11.00 -6.46
C GLY A 374 -9.75 10.96 -7.70
N PRO A 375 -10.24 10.47 -8.85
CA PRO A 375 -9.44 10.32 -10.06
C PRO A 375 -8.99 11.67 -10.66
N ASP A 376 -9.78 12.73 -10.47
CA ASP A 376 -9.46 14.09 -10.92
C ASP A 376 -8.57 14.86 -9.93
N ASP A 377 -8.39 14.35 -8.72
CA ASP A 377 -7.48 14.95 -7.74
C ASP A 377 -6.03 14.65 -8.16
N ARG A 378 -5.17 15.67 -8.18
CA ARG A 378 -3.75 15.50 -8.47
C ARG A 378 -3.05 14.52 -7.52
N PHE A 379 -3.54 14.38 -6.29
CA PHE A 379 -2.91 13.57 -5.27
C PHE A 379 -3.65 12.26 -5.01
N GLY A 380 -4.43 11.69 -5.92
CA GLY A 380 -5.12 10.41 -5.65
C GLY A 380 -4.18 9.20 -5.45
N GLY A 381 -4.70 8.16 -4.79
CA GLY A 381 -4.01 6.89 -4.60
C GLY A 381 -4.43 5.82 -5.60
N ILE A 382 -3.48 5.00 -6.08
CA ILE A 382 -3.71 4.02 -7.14
C ILE A 382 -4.71 2.91 -6.75
N GLY A 383 -4.75 2.52 -5.48
CA GLY A 383 -5.72 1.54 -4.96
C GLY A 383 -7.18 2.01 -4.98
N ARG A 384 -7.42 3.32 -4.99
CA ARG A 384 -8.76 3.90 -5.12
C ARG A 384 -9.14 4.16 -6.58
N ASN A 385 -8.21 4.71 -7.35
CA ASN A 385 -8.49 5.29 -8.65
C ASN A 385 -7.95 4.48 -9.85
N GLY A 386 -7.13 3.46 -9.63
CA GLY A 386 -6.33 2.85 -10.68
C GLY A 386 -5.21 3.78 -11.16
N ALA A 387 -4.45 3.38 -12.18
CA ALA A 387 -3.43 4.21 -12.80
C ALA A 387 -4.09 5.35 -13.61
N GLN A 388 -3.88 6.59 -13.17
CA GLN A 388 -4.34 7.81 -13.82
C GLN A 388 -3.24 8.43 -14.68
N HIS A 389 -3.64 9.29 -15.61
CA HIS A 389 -2.73 9.99 -16.55
C HIS A 389 -1.73 9.06 -17.28
N THR A 390 -2.11 7.79 -17.46
CA THR A 390 -1.29 6.72 -18.02
C THR A 390 -1.91 6.28 -19.35
N PRO A 391 -1.42 6.75 -20.51
CA PRO A 391 -2.03 6.46 -21.81
C PRO A 391 -2.12 4.97 -22.16
N GLU A 392 -1.26 4.14 -21.57
CA GLU A 392 -1.21 2.70 -21.77
C GLU A 392 -2.24 1.93 -20.95
N ALA A 393 -2.90 2.57 -19.98
CA ALA A 393 -3.87 1.93 -19.10
C ALA A 393 -5.18 1.64 -19.83
N ASP A 394 -5.56 0.36 -19.89
CA ASP A 394 -6.87 -0.08 -20.32
C ASP A 394 -7.86 -0.01 -19.14
N ASN A 395 -8.94 0.75 -19.30
CA ASN A 395 -9.99 0.96 -18.30
C ASN A 395 -11.32 0.25 -18.67
N SER A 396 -11.31 -0.59 -19.71
CA SER A 396 -12.53 -1.19 -20.26
C SER A 396 -12.97 -2.47 -19.54
N SER A 397 -12.10 -3.07 -18.73
CA SER A 397 -12.35 -4.35 -18.06
C SER A 397 -12.53 -4.15 -16.56
N PRO A 398 -13.75 -4.27 -16.00
CA PRO A 398 -13.92 -4.30 -14.55
C PRO A 398 -13.37 -5.61 -13.96
N LEU A 399 -13.12 -5.65 -12.66
CA LEU A 399 -13.00 -6.90 -11.93
C LEU A 399 -14.35 -7.60 -11.99
N GLY A 400 -14.37 -8.77 -12.64
CA GLY A 400 -15.55 -9.59 -12.80
C GLY A 400 -15.59 -10.79 -11.83
N PRO A 401 -16.69 -11.56 -11.86
CA PRO A 401 -16.82 -12.81 -11.10
C PRO A 401 -15.75 -13.83 -11.49
N ASN A 402 -15.63 -14.91 -10.72
CA ASN A 402 -14.67 -16.01 -10.91
C ASN A 402 -14.82 -16.85 -12.20
N ASN A 403 -15.67 -16.43 -13.14
CA ASN A 403 -15.78 -16.99 -14.49
C ASN A 403 -15.59 -15.93 -15.59
N CYS A 404 -15.15 -14.74 -15.21
CA CYS A 404 -14.91 -13.64 -16.13
C CYS A 404 -13.76 -13.97 -17.08
N VAL A 405 -14.00 -13.85 -18.38
CA VAL A 405 -12.95 -14.07 -19.37
C VAL A 405 -12.24 -12.75 -19.65
N TYR A 406 -11.04 -12.62 -19.10
CA TYR A 406 -10.18 -11.48 -19.37
C TYR A 406 -9.39 -11.66 -20.67
N SER A 407 -9.34 -10.63 -21.50
CA SER A 407 -8.54 -10.58 -22.73
C SER A 407 -7.19 -9.90 -22.50
N PHE A 408 -6.52 -10.24 -21.39
CA PHE A 408 -5.23 -9.67 -21.05
C PHE A 408 -4.17 -10.02 -22.10
N GLN A 409 -3.23 -9.10 -22.29
CA GLN A 409 -2.16 -9.20 -23.27
C GLN A 409 -0.83 -8.85 -22.61
N ALA A 410 0.23 -9.51 -23.09
CA ALA A 410 1.60 -9.22 -22.68
C ALA A 410 1.96 -7.74 -22.92
N GLY A 411 2.70 -7.14 -21.97
CA GLY A 411 3.14 -5.74 -22.02
C GLY A 411 2.01 -4.70 -21.92
N LYS A 412 0.79 -5.10 -21.51
CA LYS A 412 -0.35 -4.19 -21.32
C LYS A 412 -0.68 -3.98 -19.86
N LEU A 413 -1.17 -2.79 -19.54
CA LEU A 413 -1.57 -2.38 -18.20
C LEU A 413 -3.09 -2.23 -18.15
N TYR A 414 -3.73 -2.83 -17.13
CA TYR A 414 -5.18 -2.86 -16.98
C TYR A 414 -5.58 -2.30 -15.61
N ASN A 415 -6.45 -1.30 -15.61
CA ASN A 415 -7.20 -0.90 -14.43
C ASN A 415 -8.47 -1.74 -14.36
N LEU A 416 -8.58 -2.54 -13.30
CA LEU A 416 -9.75 -3.36 -12.99
C LEU A 416 -10.58 -2.63 -11.94
N ASN A 417 -11.64 -1.95 -12.38
CA ASN A 417 -12.61 -1.37 -11.45
C ASN A 417 -13.27 -2.51 -10.64
N ALA A 418 -13.10 -2.45 -9.33
CA ALA A 418 -13.54 -3.47 -8.39
C ALA A 418 -14.59 -2.95 -7.40
N ASP A 419 -15.26 -1.83 -7.69
CA ASP A 419 -16.20 -1.17 -6.78
C ASP A 419 -17.31 -2.11 -6.26
N SER A 420 -17.73 -3.07 -7.09
CA SER A 420 -18.78 -4.04 -6.75
C SER A 420 -18.30 -5.28 -6.00
N ILE A 421 -16.99 -5.50 -5.90
CA ILE A 421 -16.40 -6.73 -5.34
C ILE A 421 -15.56 -6.41 -4.11
N ILE A 422 -14.64 -5.45 -4.23
CA ILE A 422 -13.72 -5.07 -3.16
C ILE A 422 -14.36 -3.94 -2.35
N GLN A 423 -14.90 -4.29 -1.18
CA GLN A 423 -15.64 -3.36 -0.31
C GLN A 423 -14.77 -2.67 0.74
N GLY A 424 -13.46 -2.93 0.76
CA GLY A 424 -12.52 -2.26 1.63
C GLY A 424 -11.08 -2.55 1.25
N HIS A 425 -10.15 -1.82 1.87
CA HIS A 425 -8.73 -1.88 1.51
C HIS A 425 -8.15 -3.31 1.53
N SER A 426 -8.46 -4.08 2.59
CA SER A 426 -7.96 -5.45 2.76
C SER A 426 -8.85 -6.55 2.14
N ASP A 427 -9.92 -6.18 1.44
CA ASP A 427 -10.87 -7.11 0.82
C ASP A 427 -10.34 -7.64 -0.53
N ILE A 428 -9.14 -8.20 -0.48
CA ILE A 428 -8.37 -8.63 -1.66
C ILE A 428 -8.23 -10.15 -1.74
N ARG A 429 -8.87 -10.85 -0.81
CA ARG A 429 -8.66 -12.29 -0.55
C ARG A 429 -9.70 -13.15 -1.27
N GLY A 430 -10.67 -12.54 -1.93
CA GLY A 430 -11.77 -13.22 -2.62
C GLY A 430 -11.36 -13.99 -3.87
N SER A 431 -12.19 -14.94 -4.28
CA SER A 431 -11.96 -15.79 -5.46
C SER A 431 -11.92 -14.99 -6.76
N GLU A 432 -12.62 -13.87 -6.86
CA GLU A 432 -12.62 -12.98 -8.02
C GLU A 432 -11.23 -12.35 -8.26
N VAL A 433 -10.56 -11.95 -7.17
CA VAL A 433 -9.19 -11.41 -7.22
C VAL A 433 -8.21 -12.50 -7.62
N ALA A 434 -8.34 -13.69 -7.01
CA ALA A 434 -7.53 -14.85 -7.37
C ALA A 434 -7.71 -15.25 -8.84
N HIS A 435 -8.93 -15.22 -9.35
CA HIS A 435 -9.26 -15.52 -10.74
C HIS A 435 -8.58 -14.55 -11.71
N ALA A 436 -8.73 -13.24 -11.48
CA ALA A 436 -8.10 -12.22 -12.33
C ALA A 436 -6.56 -12.34 -12.32
N LEU A 437 -5.96 -12.60 -11.15
CA LEU A 437 -4.54 -12.87 -11.00
C LEU A 437 -4.09 -14.06 -11.84
N LEU A 438 -4.79 -15.19 -11.75
CA LEU A 438 -4.44 -16.39 -12.52
C LEU A 438 -4.70 -16.24 -14.02
N CYS A 439 -5.70 -15.47 -14.42
CA CYS A 439 -5.90 -15.07 -15.81
C CYS A 439 -4.72 -14.25 -16.36
N ALA A 440 -4.14 -13.36 -15.56
CA ALA A 440 -2.91 -12.65 -15.94
C ALA A 440 -1.73 -13.63 -16.09
N VAL A 441 -1.53 -14.53 -15.13
CA VAL A 441 -0.49 -15.58 -15.15
C VAL A 441 -0.61 -16.47 -16.40
N ALA A 442 -1.83 -16.83 -16.78
CA ALA A 442 -2.11 -17.70 -17.93
C ALA A 442 -1.59 -17.16 -19.27
N THR A 443 -1.39 -15.85 -19.38
CA THR A 443 -0.93 -15.20 -20.62
C THR A 443 0.58 -15.27 -20.85
N THR A 444 1.35 -15.74 -19.86
CA THR A 444 2.83 -15.70 -19.88
C THR A 444 3.47 -17.04 -20.16
#